data_AF-A0A9P5YPS4-F1
#
_entry.id   AF-A0A9P5YPS4-F1
#
_cell.length_a   1.000
_cell.length_b   1.000
_cell.length_c   1.000
_cell.angle_alpha   90.00
_cell.angle_beta   90.00
_cell.angle_gamma   90.00
#
_symmetry.space_group_name_H-M   'P 1'
#
loop_
_entity.id
_entity.type
_entity.pdbx_description
1 polymer ?
#
loop_
_entity_poly.entity_id
_entity_poly.type
_entity_poly.pdbx_seq_one_letter_code
_entity_poly.pdbx_strand_id
1 'polypeptide(L)'
;MSLQCSICLCSFKEPVCLPCGHIYCKQCLSDHVNVPTNTRMTSTCPDCRTTFHIAIPDLTYLPAKYHPFISTAVRRVFIDDSEYVAMQKKVKQMEKQFALFRQREESYKISSAELVSSLERAKSKARGLEKRVTDDQTVIQKLEHQVEKTQEKYLRKSAECKKLAARVAQLEQEQEQTECSGSDEPTPMTTPPKQRARTIKPLPRRAMIQRRVREDTDSPSPNLAHSKRQRLSNRFEY
;
A
#
# COMPACT_ATOMS: atom_id res chain seq x y z
N MET A 1 -21.69 36.42 28.13
CA MET A 1 -21.26 36.40 29.55
C MET A 1 -20.17 35.36 29.69
N SER A 2 -18.99 35.75 30.18
CA SER A 2 -17.91 34.79 30.45
C SER A 2 -18.27 33.98 31.70
N LEU A 3 -18.21 32.65 31.64
CA LEU A 3 -18.41 31.74 32.79
C LEU A 3 -17.12 31.58 33.63
N GLN A 4 -16.28 32.62 33.64
CA GLN A 4 -14.97 32.62 34.28
C GLN A 4 -14.81 33.85 35.17
N CYS A 5 -14.08 33.66 36.27
CA CYS A 5 -13.71 34.73 37.18
C CYS A 5 -12.66 35.65 36.54
N SER A 6 -12.89 36.96 36.50
CA SER A 6 -11.91 37.90 35.91
C SER A 6 -10.63 38.08 36.74
N ILE A 7 -10.63 37.63 38.00
CA ILE A 7 -9.44 37.67 38.88
C ILE A 7 -8.51 36.49 38.62
N CYS A 8 -9.02 35.25 38.69
CA CYS A 8 -8.19 34.04 38.52
C CYS A 8 -8.25 33.41 37.12
N LEU A 9 -9.09 33.95 36.23
CA LEU A 9 -9.28 33.48 34.85
C LEU A 9 -9.72 32.01 34.71
N CYS A 10 -10.23 31.44 35.80
CA CYS A 10 -10.72 30.06 35.86
C CYS A 10 -12.25 30.02 35.99
N SER A 11 -12.84 28.84 35.80
CA SER A 11 -14.24 28.60 36.12
C SER A 11 -14.53 28.97 37.58
N PHE A 12 -15.72 29.51 37.84
CA PHE A 12 -16.11 29.96 39.17
C PHE A 12 -16.06 28.85 40.21
N LYS A 13 -15.43 29.13 41.36
CA LYS A 13 -15.45 28.29 42.57
C LYS A 13 -16.20 29.04 43.65
N GLU A 14 -17.34 28.51 44.09
CA GLU A 14 -18.28 29.18 44.98
C GLU A 14 -18.59 30.63 44.50
N PRO A 15 -19.32 30.79 43.38
CA PRO A 15 -19.57 32.11 42.80
C PRO A 15 -20.32 33.03 43.76
N VAL A 16 -19.84 34.27 43.85
CA VAL A 16 -20.47 35.36 44.58
C VAL A 16 -20.68 36.55 43.66
N CYS A 17 -21.83 37.20 43.73
CA CYS A 17 -22.13 38.43 43.01
C CYS A 17 -22.03 39.66 43.93
N LEU A 18 -21.52 40.74 43.35
CA LEU A 18 -21.55 42.08 43.93
C LEU A 18 -22.85 42.81 43.56
N PRO A 19 -23.19 43.93 44.22
CA PRO A 19 -24.38 44.71 43.91
C PRO A 19 -24.37 45.28 42.48
N CYS A 20 -23.18 45.49 41.91
CA CYS A 20 -22.99 45.91 40.52
C CYS A 20 -23.24 44.78 39.50
N GLY A 21 -23.52 43.54 39.95
CA GLY A 21 -23.82 42.40 39.09
C GLY A 21 -22.62 41.56 38.64
N HIS A 22 -21.39 42.00 38.91
CA HIS A 22 -20.20 41.20 38.60
C HIS A 22 -20.05 40.01 39.54
N ILE A 23 -19.53 38.89 39.02
CA ILE A 23 -19.41 37.61 39.71
C ILE A 23 -17.93 37.25 39.83
N TYR A 24 -17.53 36.72 40.99
CA TYR A 24 -16.18 36.25 41.27
C TYR A 24 -16.21 34.94 42.05
N CYS A 25 -15.07 34.25 42.14
CA CYS A 25 -14.90 33.21 43.15
C CYS A 25 -14.88 33.83 44.55
N LYS A 26 -15.50 33.18 45.53
CA LYS A 26 -15.52 33.64 46.94
C LYS A 26 -14.12 33.99 47.46
N GLN A 27 -13.14 33.12 47.21
CA GLN A 27 -11.76 33.34 47.66
C GLN A 27 -11.15 34.57 46.98
N CYS A 28 -11.27 34.67 45.64
CA CYS A 28 -10.73 35.80 44.88
C CYS A 28 -11.30 37.15 45.33
N LEU A 29 -12.61 37.21 45.62
CA LEU A 29 -13.22 38.43 46.14
C LEU A 29 -12.78 38.72 47.58
N SER A 30 -12.64 37.67 48.42
CA SER A 30 -12.18 37.82 49.80
C SER A 30 -10.77 38.40 49.86
N ASP A 31 -9.86 37.86 49.03
CA ASP A 31 -8.47 38.33 48.94
C ASP A 31 -8.41 39.79 48.47
N HIS A 32 -9.24 40.17 47.48
CA HIS A 32 -9.34 41.56 46.99
C HIS A 32 -9.86 42.53 48.04
N VAL A 33 -10.87 42.11 48.82
CA VAL A 33 -11.46 42.94 49.88
C VAL A 33 -10.48 43.14 51.05
N ASN A 34 -9.68 42.12 51.39
CA ASN A 34 -8.74 42.14 52.51
C ASN A 34 -7.44 42.94 52.24
N VAL A 35 -7.31 43.60 51.08
CA VAL A 35 -6.14 44.44 50.76
C VAL A 35 -6.12 45.70 51.65
N PRO A 36 -4.96 46.09 52.23
CA PRO A 36 -4.84 47.21 53.18
C PRO A 36 -5.30 48.58 52.66
N THR A 37 -5.41 48.74 51.34
CA THR A 37 -5.83 49.98 50.67
C THR A 37 -7.34 50.24 50.78
N ASN A 38 -8.14 49.23 51.12
CA ASN A 38 -9.57 49.39 51.30
C ASN A 38 -9.90 50.03 52.67
N THR A 39 -10.76 51.04 52.69
CA THR A 39 -11.33 51.58 53.93
C THR A 39 -12.08 50.48 54.68
N ARG A 40 -12.00 50.45 56.02
CA ARG A 40 -12.49 49.33 56.87
C ARG A 40 -13.90 48.80 56.56
N MET A 41 -14.77 49.60 55.93
CA MET A 41 -16.19 49.28 55.69
C MET A 41 -16.62 49.30 54.21
N THR A 42 -15.73 49.65 53.28
CA THR A 42 -16.03 49.75 51.84
C THR A 42 -14.92 49.18 50.97
N SER A 43 -15.28 48.57 49.85
CA SER A 43 -14.34 48.14 48.82
C SER A 43 -14.91 48.44 47.43
N THR A 44 -14.11 48.25 46.39
CA THR A 44 -14.46 48.54 45.00
C THR A 44 -14.50 47.25 44.18
N CYS A 45 -15.45 47.17 43.26
CA CYS A 45 -15.52 46.06 42.30
C CYS A 45 -14.27 46.02 41.41
N PRO A 46 -13.60 44.86 41.24
CA PRO A 46 -12.44 44.72 40.37
C PRO A 46 -12.68 45.14 38.91
N ASP A 47 -13.88 44.88 38.36
CA ASP A 47 -14.16 45.12 36.94
C ASP A 47 -14.63 46.55 36.66
N CYS A 48 -15.62 47.04 37.43
CA CYS A 48 -16.26 48.33 37.16
C CYS A 48 -15.94 49.42 38.18
N ARG A 49 -15.14 49.11 39.21
CA ARG A 49 -14.70 50.02 40.28
C ARG A 49 -15.82 50.65 41.11
N THR A 50 -17.06 50.17 40.96
CA THR A 50 -18.20 50.60 41.79
C THR A 50 -17.93 50.26 43.26
N THR A 51 -18.06 51.25 44.13
CA THR A 51 -17.92 51.09 45.58
C THR A 51 -19.11 50.33 46.15
N PHE A 52 -18.85 49.40 47.07
CA PHE A 52 -19.86 48.68 47.83
C PHE A 52 -19.48 48.55 49.31
N HIS A 53 -20.48 48.40 50.17
CA HIS A 53 -20.31 48.25 51.62
C HIS A 53 -20.17 46.78 52.01
N ILE A 54 -19.13 46.41 52.74
CA ILE A 54 -18.89 45.01 53.14
C ILE A 54 -19.61 44.67 54.45
N ALA A 55 -19.73 45.66 55.34
CA ALA A 55 -20.40 45.50 56.62
C ALA A 55 -21.93 45.68 56.49
N ILE A 56 -22.67 44.85 57.20
CA ILE A 56 -24.10 45.02 57.42
C ILE A 56 -24.24 45.81 58.72
N PRO A 57 -24.98 46.93 58.75
CA PRO A 57 -25.25 47.64 60.00
C PRO A 57 -26.02 46.72 60.97
N ASP A 58 -25.79 46.89 62.26
CA ASP A 58 -26.55 46.17 63.28
C ASP A 58 -28.05 46.49 63.14
N LEU A 59 -28.83 45.46 62.79
CA LEU A 59 -30.26 45.56 62.50
C LEU A 59 -31.08 45.94 63.74
N THR A 60 -30.53 45.82 64.95
CA THR A 60 -31.20 46.25 66.19
C THR A 60 -31.48 47.75 66.21
N TYR A 61 -30.66 48.56 65.53
CA TYR A 61 -30.85 50.01 65.40
C TYR A 61 -31.79 50.39 64.25
N LEU A 62 -32.32 49.42 63.52
CA LEU A 62 -33.16 49.64 62.35
C LEU A 62 -34.59 49.12 62.60
N PRO A 63 -35.64 49.91 62.31
CA PRO A 63 -37.02 49.43 62.40
C PRO A 63 -37.24 48.16 61.56
N ALA A 64 -37.97 47.18 62.11
CA ALA A 64 -38.17 45.85 61.50
C ALA A 64 -38.69 45.88 60.05
N LYS A 65 -39.49 46.90 59.70
CA LYS A 65 -40.00 47.10 58.32
C LYS A 65 -38.90 47.25 57.27
N TYR A 66 -37.68 47.66 57.65
CA TYR A 66 -36.56 47.82 56.73
C TYR A 66 -35.68 46.59 56.64
N HIS A 67 -35.77 45.65 57.58
CA HIS A 67 -34.92 44.44 57.60
C HIS A 67 -34.97 43.64 56.29
N PRO A 68 -36.13 43.45 55.63
CA PRO A 68 -36.18 42.74 54.34
C PRO A 68 -35.40 43.41 53.20
N PHE A 69 -35.13 44.71 53.33
CA PHE A 69 -34.43 45.50 52.30
C PHE A 69 -32.93 45.65 52.59
N ILE A 70 -32.45 45.18 53.75
CA ILE A 70 -31.02 45.15 54.07
C ILE A 70 -30.43 43.82 53.58
N SER A 71 -29.85 43.84 52.38
CA SER A 71 -29.14 42.68 51.81
C SER A 71 -27.64 42.77 52.03
N THR A 72 -26.98 41.61 52.16
CA THR A 72 -25.52 41.54 52.10
C THR A 72 -25.02 42.01 50.74
N ALA A 73 -23.94 42.78 50.69
CA ALA A 73 -23.40 43.22 49.40
C ALA A 73 -22.80 42.06 48.61
N VAL A 74 -22.21 41.09 49.30
CA VAL A 74 -21.69 39.85 48.70
C VAL A 74 -22.76 38.77 48.84
N ARG A 75 -23.32 38.32 47.72
CA ARG A 75 -24.37 37.29 47.68
C ARG A 75 -23.85 36.06 46.95
N ARG A 76 -24.09 34.86 47.50
CA ARG A 76 -23.80 33.61 46.79
C ARG A 76 -24.76 33.45 45.62
N VAL A 77 -24.26 32.96 44.50
CA VAL A 77 -25.05 32.68 43.29
C VAL A 77 -24.86 31.23 42.89
N PHE A 78 -25.88 30.65 42.27
CA PHE A 78 -25.79 29.34 41.64
C PHE A 78 -25.79 29.55 40.13
N ILE A 79 -24.74 29.07 39.47
CA ILE A 79 -24.62 29.09 38.01
C ILE A 79 -24.81 27.65 37.57
N ASP A 80 -25.85 27.41 36.76
CA ASP A 80 -26.03 26.10 36.13
C ASP A 80 -24.95 25.91 35.05
N ASP A 81 -24.03 24.98 35.31
CA ASP A 81 -22.95 24.60 34.39
C ASP A 81 -23.20 23.23 33.72
N SER A 82 -24.38 22.62 33.93
CA SER A 82 -24.72 21.29 33.43
C SER A 82 -24.57 21.18 31.91
N GLU A 83 -25.11 22.15 31.17
CA GLU A 83 -25.03 22.19 29.70
C GLU A 83 -23.59 22.37 29.20
N TYR A 84 -22.82 23.23 29.86
CA TYR A 84 -21.43 23.49 29.52
C TYR A 84 -20.56 22.25 29.76
N VAL A 85 -20.75 21.56 30.89
CA VAL A 85 -20.06 20.30 31.20
C VAL A 85 -20.46 19.20 30.22
N ALA A 86 -21.74 19.09 29.86
CA ALA A 86 -22.20 18.15 28.85
C ALA A 86 -21.59 18.44 27.48
N MET A 87 -21.51 19.72 27.10
CA MET A 87 -20.87 20.16 25.86
C MET A 87 -19.38 19.84 25.85
N GLN A 88 -18.65 20.13 26.93
CA GLN A 88 -17.23 19.78 27.05
C GLN A 88 -16.97 18.28 26.92
N LYS A 89 -17.84 17.44 27.48
CA LYS A 89 -17.76 15.97 27.29
C LYS A 89 -17.92 15.58 25.82
N LYS A 90 -18.86 16.19 25.10
CA LYS A 90 -19.05 15.97 23.66
C LYS A 90 -17.83 16.43 22.86
N VAL A 91 -17.24 17.58 23.19
CA VAL A 91 -16.01 18.08 22.55
C VAL A 91 -14.86 17.09 22.74
N LYS A 92 -14.59 16.65 23.97
CA LYS A 92 -13.56 15.64 24.24
C LYS A 92 -13.80 14.32 23.52
N GLN A 93 -15.05 13.89 23.45
CA GLN A 93 -15.42 12.69 22.72
C GLN A 93 -15.16 12.85 21.22
N MET A 94 -15.55 13.99 20.63
CA MET A 94 -15.30 14.32 19.23
C MET A 94 -13.80 14.39 18.95
N GLU A 95 -13.01 15.06 19.79
CA GLU A 95 -11.54 15.12 19.67
C GLU A 95 -10.92 13.72 19.64
N LYS A 96 -11.37 12.81 20.51
CA LYS A 96 -10.94 11.41 20.50
C LYS A 96 -11.33 10.68 19.21
N GLN A 97 -12.55 10.91 18.71
CA GLN A 97 -13.00 10.34 17.42
C GLN A 97 -12.14 10.86 16.26
N PHE A 98 -11.88 12.17 16.21
CA PHE A 98 -11.02 12.77 15.19
C PHE A 98 -9.60 12.20 15.22
N ALA A 99 -9.01 12.02 16.41
CA ALA A 99 -7.69 11.41 16.55
C ALA A 99 -7.66 9.97 15.97
N LEU A 100 -8.69 9.17 16.25
CA LEU A 100 -8.82 7.82 15.70
C LEU A 100 -9.01 7.82 14.18
N PHE A 101 -9.85 8.72 13.66
CA PHE A 101 -10.04 8.85 12.21
C PHE A 101 -8.74 9.25 11.51
N ARG A 102 -7.96 10.16 12.09
CA ARG A 102 -6.65 10.57 11.56
C ARG A 102 -5.65 9.41 11.52
N GLN A 103 -5.57 8.62 12.58
CA GLN A 103 -4.73 7.42 12.62
C GLN A 103 -5.15 6.40 11.54
N ARG A 104 -6.46 6.21 11.35
CA ARG A 104 -7.01 5.32 10.33
C ARG A 104 -6.74 5.83 8.91
N GLU A 105 -6.84 7.13 8.68
CA GLU A 105 -6.51 7.76 7.40
C GLU A 105 -5.03 7.53 7.04
N GLU A 106 -4.14 7.68 8.01
CA GLU A 106 -2.70 7.43 7.83
C GLU A 106 -2.40 5.96 7.51
N SER A 107 -3.01 5.01 8.23
CA SER A 107 -2.83 3.59 7.94
C SER A 107 -3.35 3.20 6.55
N TYR A 108 -4.48 3.79 6.11
CA TYR A 108 -4.97 3.61 4.75
C TYR A 108 -4.04 4.20 3.70
N LYS A 109 -3.45 5.38 3.94
CA LYS A 109 -2.48 5.99 3.03
C LYS A 109 -1.26 5.10 2.85
N ILE A 110 -0.71 4.57 3.94
CA ILE A 110 0.43 3.64 3.90
C ILE A 110 0.07 2.39 3.11
N SER A 111 -1.05 1.74 3.46
CA SER A 111 -1.49 0.52 2.76
C SER A 111 -1.72 0.76 1.27
N SER A 112 -2.34 1.90 0.91
CA SER A 112 -2.55 2.29 -0.48
C SER A 112 -1.23 2.47 -1.23
N ALA A 113 -0.23 3.11 -0.62
CA ALA A 113 1.08 3.30 -1.24
C ALA A 113 1.81 1.97 -1.49
N GLU A 114 1.70 1.01 -0.57
CA GLU A 114 2.26 -0.34 -0.73
C GLU A 114 1.61 -1.12 -1.87
N LEU A 115 0.28 -1.02 -1.98
CA LEU A 115 -0.51 -1.61 -3.06
C LEU A 115 -0.11 -1.01 -4.42
N VAL A 116 -0.01 0.32 -4.50
CA VAL A 116 0.43 1.01 -5.73
C VAL A 116 1.84 0.58 -6.11
N SER A 117 2.79 0.58 -5.17
CA SER A 117 4.17 0.13 -5.41
C SER A 117 4.23 -1.32 -5.90
N SER A 118 3.37 -2.19 -5.35
CA SER A 118 3.27 -3.59 -5.77
C SER A 118 2.71 -3.74 -7.17
N LEU A 119 1.69 -2.94 -7.52
CA LEU A 119 1.13 -2.89 -8.86
C LEU A 119 2.15 -2.41 -9.89
N GLU A 120 2.94 -1.38 -9.56
CA GLU A 120 4.01 -0.88 -10.44
C GLU A 120 5.08 -1.94 -10.70
N ARG A 121 5.49 -2.68 -9.66
CA ARG A 121 6.41 -3.82 -9.82
C ARG A 121 5.82 -4.89 -10.73
N ALA A 122 4.55 -5.26 -10.55
CA ALA A 122 3.88 -6.23 -11.40
C ALA A 122 3.78 -5.77 -12.86
N LYS A 123 3.41 -4.50 -13.09
CA LYS A 123 3.37 -3.89 -14.44
C LYS A 123 4.75 -3.89 -15.11
N SER A 124 5.81 -3.56 -14.37
CA SER A 124 7.17 -3.59 -14.92
C SER A 124 7.61 -5.00 -15.32
N LYS A 125 7.28 -6.01 -14.52
CA LYS A 125 7.51 -7.42 -14.88
C LYS A 125 6.73 -7.83 -16.12
N ALA A 126 5.44 -7.47 -16.20
CA ALA A 126 4.61 -7.75 -17.36
C ALA A 126 5.19 -7.14 -18.65
N ARG A 127 5.58 -5.85 -18.62
CA ARG A 127 6.28 -5.19 -19.73
C ARG A 127 7.57 -5.89 -20.13
N GLY A 128 8.33 -6.41 -19.17
CA GLY A 128 9.54 -7.20 -19.45
C GLY A 128 9.24 -8.50 -20.17
N LEU A 129 8.18 -9.20 -19.77
CA LEU A 129 7.72 -10.43 -20.42
C LEU A 129 7.18 -10.15 -21.83
N GLU A 130 6.40 -9.08 -22.02
CA GLU A 130 5.91 -8.66 -23.34
C GLU A 130 7.06 -8.44 -24.31
N LYS A 131 8.13 -7.75 -23.89
CA LYS A 131 9.34 -7.57 -24.72
C LYS A 131 9.99 -8.89 -25.10
N ARG A 132 10.13 -9.82 -24.14
CA ARG A 132 10.69 -11.14 -24.42
C ARG A 132 9.83 -11.92 -25.40
N VAL A 133 8.51 -11.87 -25.25
CA VAL A 133 7.58 -12.50 -26.19
C VAL A 133 7.73 -11.89 -27.58
N THR A 134 7.86 -10.56 -27.71
CA THR A 134 8.09 -9.94 -29.01
C THR A 134 9.44 -10.34 -29.61
N ASP A 135 10.51 -10.38 -28.81
CA ASP A 135 11.84 -10.78 -29.27
C ASP A 135 11.83 -12.24 -29.77
N ASP A 136 11.25 -13.15 -28.98
CA ASP A 136 11.09 -14.55 -29.33
C ASP A 136 10.25 -14.73 -30.61
N GLN A 137 9.17 -13.95 -30.78
CA GLN A 137 8.38 -13.94 -32.01
C GLN A 137 9.22 -13.55 -33.23
N THR A 138 10.10 -12.54 -33.13
CA THR A 138 10.98 -12.18 -34.26
C THR A 138 11.98 -13.29 -34.60
N VAL A 139 12.45 -14.03 -33.60
CA VAL A 139 13.37 -15.17 -33.81
C VAL A 139 12.63 -16.32 -34.47
N ILE A 140 11.42 -16.65 -34.01
CA ILE A 140 10.56 -17.67 -34.62
C ILE A 140 10.32 -17.34 -36.09
N GLN A 141 9.91 -16.11 -36.43
CA GLN A 141 9.71 -15.69 -37.81
C GLN A 141 10.96 -15.87 -38.70
N LYS A 142 12.14 -15.52 -38.16
CA LYS A 142 13.42 -15.73 -38.88
C LYS A 142 13.71 -17.21 -39.11
N LEU A 143 13.45 -18.05 -38.10
CA LEU A 143 13.65 -19.50 -38.19
C LEU A 143 12.67 -20.13 -39.17
N GLU A 144 11.40 -19.74 -39.15
CA GLU A 144 10.38 -20.18 -40.11
C GLU A 144 10.82 -19.88 -41.55
N HIS A 145 11.29 -18.65 -41.80
CA HIS A 145 11.81 -18.27 -43.11
C HIS A 145 13.05 -19.09 -43.53
N GLN A 146 13.93 -19.44 -42.59
CA GLN A 146 15.08 -20.31 -42.86
C GLN A 146 14.65 -21.75 -43.16
N VAL A 147 13.67 -22.27 -42.43
CA VAL A 147 13.10 -23.60 -42.68
C VAL A 147 12.50 -23.65 -44.07
N GLU A 148 11.70 -22.66 -44.45
CA GLU A 148 11.09 -22.57 -45.78
C GLU A 148 12.15 -22.59 -46.89
N LYS A 149 13.17 -21.72 -46.79
CA LYS A 149 14.29 -21.69 -47.75
C LYS A 149 15.08 -22.99 -47.83
N THR A 150 15.32 -23.65 -46.69
CA THR A 150 16.04 -24.93 -46.68
C THR A 150 15.19 -26.05 -47.28
N GLN A 151 13.88 -26.04 -47.04
CA GLN A 151 12.92 -26.97 -47.63
C GLN A 151 12.84 -26.81 -49.15
N GLU A 152 12.79 -25.58 -49.68
CA GLU A 152 12.87 -25.34 -51.13
C GLU A 152 14.14 -25.93 -51.75
N LYS A 153 15.30 -25.70 -51.12
CA LYS A 153 16.58 -26.25 -51.59
C LYS A 153 16.59 -27.78 -51.57
N TYR A 154 16.04 -28.37 -50.52
CA TYR A 154 15.91 -29.83 -50.41
C TYR A 154 15.02 -30.39 -51.52
N LEU A 155 13.86 -29.76 -51.78
CA LEU A 155 12.94 -30.17 -52.84
C LEU A 155 13.59 -30.11 -54.23
N ARG A 156 14.35 -29.04 -54.52
CA ARG A 156 15.12 -28.93 -55.78
C ARG A 156 16.13 -30.06 -55.94
N LYS A 157 16.95 -30.33 -54.91
CA LYS A 157 17.92 -31.44 -54.94
C LYS A 157 17.23 -32.81 -55.04
N SER A 158 16.11 -33.00 -54.34
CA SER A 158 15.32 -34.23 -54.42
C SER A 158 14.81 -34.46 -55.85
N ALA A 159 14.34 -33.42 -56.54
CA ALA A 159 13.92 -33.51 -57.93
C ALA A 159 15.08 -33.84 -58.88
N GLU A 160 16.26 -33.25 -58.67
CA GLU A 160 17.49 -33.60 -59.41
C GLU A 160 17.89 -35.05 -59.21
N CYS A 161 17.92 -35.55 -57.96
CA CYS A 161 18.20 -36.96 -57.68
C CYS A 161 17.19 -37.89 -58.36
N LYS A 162 15.89 -37.55 -58.38
CA LYS A 162 14.87 -38.32 -59.09
C LYS A 162 15.12 -38.37 -60.61
N LYS A 163 15.49 -37.24 -61.22
CA LYS A 163 15.85 -37.20 -62.65
C LYS A 163 17.08 -38.05 -62.97
N LEU A 164 18.13 -37.94 -62.14
CA LEU A 164 19.34 -38.75 -62.28
C LEU A 164 19.04 -40.24 -62.11
N ALA A 165 18.24 -40.62 -61.11
CA ALA A 165 17.82 -42.02 -60.90
C ALA A 165 17.06 -42.58 -62.12
N ALA A 166 16.14 -41.79 -62.70
CA ALA A 166 15.45 -42.19 -63.92
C ALA A 166 16.41 -42.36 -65.12
N ARG A 167 17.42 -41.51 -65.24
CA ARG A 167 18.45 -41.61 -66.29
C ARG A 167 19.33 -42.83 -66.12
N VAL A 168 19.73 -43.15 -64.88
CA VAL A 168 20.48 -44.37 -64.56
C VAL A 168 19.66 -45.61 -64.96
N ALA A 169 18.38 -45.67 -64.58
CA ALA A 169 17.51 -46.78 -64.95
C ALA A 169 17.33 -46.94 -66.48
N GLN A 170 17.29 -45.83 -67.24
CA GLN A 170 17.28 -45.88 -68.71
C GLN A 170 18.57 -46.46 -69.27
N LEU A 171 19.72 -46.00 -68.79
CA LEU A 171 21.04 -46.50 -69.23
C LEU A 171 21.22 -47.99 -68.89
N GLU A 172 20.72 -48.44 -67.74
CA GLU A 172 20.71 -49.86 -67.35
C GLU A 172 19.87 -50.70 -68.33
N GLN A 173 18.68 -50.24 -68.73
CA GLN A 173 17.87 -50.90 -69.77
C GLN A 173 18.54 -50.92 -71.15
N GLU A 174 19.25 -49.86 -71.52
CA GLU A 174 20.01 -49.81 -72.77
C GLU A 174 21.19 -50.79 -72.76
N GLN A 175 21.89 -50.95 -71.62
CA GLN A 175 22.95 -51.94 -71.47
C GLN A 175 22.43 -53.38 -71.58
N GLU A 176 21.31 -53.71 -70.92
CA GLU A 176 20.66 -55.02 -71.03
C GLU A 176 20.23 -55.36 -72.47
N GLN A 177 19.86 -54.36 -73.28
CA GLN A 177 19.54 -54.55 -74.70
C GLN A 177 20.78 -54.75 -75.58
N THR A 178 21.90 -54.08 -75.28
CA THR A 178 23.17 -54.28 -76.02
C THR A 178 23.83 -55.63 -75.75
N GLU A 179 23.61 -56.23 -74.58
CA GLU A 179 24.12 -57.56 -74.22
C GLU A 179 23.39 -58.72 -74.93
N CYS A 180 22.25 -58.47 -75.61
CA CYS A 180 21.53 -59.49 -76.37
C CYS A 180 22.05 -59.69 -77.82
N SER A 181 23.09 -58.97 -78.26
CA SER A 181 23.61 -59.02 -79.64
C SER A 181 25.11 -59.38 -79.78
N GLY A 182 25.77 -59.82 -78.72
CA GLY A 182 27.18 -60.23 -78.76
C GLY A 182 27.37 -61.72 -78.49
N SER A 183 27.58 -62.51 -79.53
CA SER A 183 28.23 -63.82 -79.46
C SER A 183 29.76 -63.66 -79.43
N ASP A 184 30.41 -64.39 -78.53
CA ASP A 184 31.66 -65.16 -78.72
C ASP A 184 32.71 -65.07 -77.59
N GLU A 185 32.82 -66.22 -76.91
CA GLU A 185 33.97 -66.96 -76.35
C GLU A 185 35.04 -66.37 -75.38
N PRO A 186 35.61 -67.22 -74.48
CA PRO A 186 36.51 -66.81 -73.39
C PRO A 186 37.98 -67.29 -73.56
N THR A 187 38.99 -66.46 -73.21
CA THR A 187 40.29 -66.80 -72.54
C THR A 187 41.31 -65.64 -72.61
N PRO A 188 42.47 -65.65 -71.90
CA PRO A 188 42.72 -65.88 -70.48
C PRO A 188 43.54 -64.74 -69.80
N MET A 189 43.62 -64.84 -68.47
CA MET A 189 44.45 -64.11 -67.48
C MET A 189 45.66 -63.29 -67.97
N THR A 190 45.72 -62.02 -67.57
CA THR A 190 46.95 -61.37 -67.08
C THR A 190 46.61 -60.39 -65.95
N THR A 191 47.27 -60.58 -64.81
CA THR A 191 47.14 -59.76 -63.60
C THR A 191 47.85 -58.41 -63.73
N PRO A 192 47.22 -57.29 -63.31
CA PRO A 192 47.90 -56.09 -62.86
C PRO A 192 47.74 -55.87 -61.34
N PRO A 193 48.53 -54.96 -60.73
CA PRO A 193 49.02 -55.11 -59.36
C PRO A 193 48.03 -54.67 -58.29
N LYS A 194 48.16 -55.29 -57.10
CA LYS A 194 47.45 -54.93 -55.86
C LYS A 194 47.70 -53.46 -55.49
N GLN A 195 46.75 -52.57 -55.80
CA GLN A 195 46.70 -51.26 -55.15
C GLN A 195 46.02 -51.42 -53.79
N ARG A 196 46.77 -51.01 -52.75
CA ARG A 196 46.35 -51.05 -51.35
C ARG A 196 44.97 -50.39 -51.17
N ALA A 197 44.05 -51.12 -50.56
CA ALA A 197 42.85 -50.55 -49.97
C ALA A 197 43.27 -49.47 -48.97
N ARG A 198 42.95 -48.20 -49.27
CA ARG A 198 42.97 -47.16 -48.23
C ARG A 198 41.79 -47.46 -47.30
N THR A 199 42.10 -47.96 -46.11
CA THR A 199 41.15 -48.01 -45.00
C THR A 199 40.68 -46.59 -44.73
N ILE A 200 39.43 -46.27 -45.09
CA ILE A 200 38.78 -45.05 -44.62
C ILE A 200 38.56 -45.27 -43.12
N LYS A 201 39.35 -44.60 -42.28
CA LYS A 201 39.09 -44.55 -40.84
C LYS A 201 37.72 -43.89 -40.63
N PRO A 202 36.81 -44.46 -39.83
CA PRO A 202 35.56 -43.79 -39.51
C PRO A 202 35.85 -42.46 -38.81
N LEU A 203 35.16 -41.40 -39.24
CA LEU A 203 35.22 -40.08 -38.62
C LEU A 203 34.78 -40.19 -37.15
N PRO A 204 35.44 -39.47 -36.21
CA PRO A 204 35.08 -39.55 -34.80
C PRO A 204 33.67 -39.01 -34.59
N ARG A 205 32.84 -39.75 -33.85
CA ARG A 205 31.57 -39.24 -33.32
C ARG A 205 31.88 -38.00 -32.48
N ARG A 206 31.37 -36.84 -32.92
CA ARG A 206 31.36 -35.62 -32.10
C ARG A 206 30.66 -35.95 -30.78
N ALA A 207 31.38 -35.80 -29.67
CA ALA A 207 30.82 -35.94 -28.34
C ALA A 207 29.65 -34.96 -28.16
N MET A 208 28.53 -35.47 -27.64
CA MET A 208 27.43 -34.60 -27.20
C MET A 208 27.92 -33.77 -26.02
N ILE A 209 28.06 -32.47 -26.23
CA ILE A 209 28.18 -31.52 -25.13
C ILE A 209 26.80 -31.46 -24.47
N GLN A 210 26.62 -32.18 -23.37
CA GLN A 210 25.52 -31.91 -22.45
C GLN A 210 25.75 -30.51 -21.89
N ARG A 211 25.02 -29.52 -22.42
CA ARG A 211 24.85 -28.25 -21.69
C ARG A 211 24.05 -28.60 -20.43
N ARG A 212 24.71 -28.55 -19.27
CA ARG A 212 24.00 -28.41 -18.00
C ARG A 212 23.18 -27.13 -18.10
N VAL A 213 21.86 -27.28 -18.11
CA VAL A 213 20.96 -26.22 -17.67
C VAL A 213 21.32 -25.97 -16.22
N ARG A 214 21.80 -24.77 -15.88
CA ARG A 214 21.79 -24.32 -14.49
C ARG A 214 20.33 -24.06 -14.16
N GLU A 215 19.74 -24.95 -13.36
CA GLU A 215 18.54 -24.62 -12.61
C GLU A 215 18.94 -23.59 -11.57
N ASP A 216 18.73 -22.31 -11.85
CA ASP A 216 18.72 -21.28 -10.83
C ASP A 216 17.41 -21.45 -10.04
N THR A 217 17.44 -22.37 -9.06
CA THR A 217 16.44 -22.43 -8.00
C THR A 217 16.69 -21.29 -7.03
N ASP A 218 16.18 -20.10 -7.35
CA ASP A 218 15.90 -19.07 -6.34
C ASP A 218 14.40 -18.80 -6.34
N SER A 219 13.66 -19.70 -5.68
CA SER A 219 12.33 -19.43 -5.17
C SER A 219 12.45 -19.13 -3.68
N PRO A 220 12.09 -17.92 -3.21
CA PRO A 220 11.85 -17.70 -1.79
C PRO A 220 10.51 -18.33 -1.42
N SER A 221 10.56 -19.36 -0.57
CA SER A 221 9.40 -19.98 0.06
C SER A 221 8.52 -18.94 0.77
N PRO A 222 7.19 -18.93 0.57
CA PRO A 222 6.30 -18.16 1.41
C PRO A 222 6.11 -18.90 2.74
N ASN A 223 6.65 -18.33 3.82
CA ASN A 223 6.38 -18.78 5.19
C ASN A 223 4.87 -18.68 5.48
N LEU A 224 4.28 -19.85 5.75
CA LEU A 224 2.92 -20.00 6.22
C LEU A 224 2.87 -19.61 7.71
N ALA A 225 2.68 -18.32 7.99
CA ALA A 225 2.33 -17.87 9.34
C ALA A 225 0.82 -18.05 9.54
N HIS A 226 0.45 -19.11 10.25
CA HIS A 226 -0.85 -19.28 10.87
C HIS A 226 -1.19 -18.05 11.72
N SER A 227 -2.19 -17.26 11.31
CA SER A 227 -2.86 -16.33 12.21
C SER A 227 -4.37 -16.57 12.16
N LYS A 228 -4.89 -16.99 13.32
CA LYS A 228 -6.29 -17.30 13.60
C LYS A 228 -7.17 -16.09 13.28
N ARG A 229 -7.99 -16.16 12.22
CA ARG A 229 -9.15 -15.27 12.07
C ARG A 229 -10.33 -15.86 12.87
N GLN A 230 -10.63 -15.27 14.01
CA GLN A 230 -11.94 -15.41 14.65
C GLN A 230 -13.01 -14.84 13.70
N ARG A 231 -13.92 -15.70 13.25
CA ARG A 231 -15.19 -15.30 12.66
C ARG A 231 -16.12 -14.93 13.81
N LEU A 232 -16.45 -13.64 13.94
CA LEU A 232 -17.67 -13.24 14.64
C LEU A 232 -18.82 -13.37 13.64
N SER A 233 -19.56 -14.46 13.75
CA SER A 233 -20.87 -14.61 13.13
C SER A 233 -21.88 -13.77 13.90
N ASN A 234 -22.34 -12.69 13.29
CA ASN A 234 -23.63 -12.09 13.65
C ASN A 234 -24.72 -13.09 13.25
N ARG A 235 -25.36 -13.71 14.24
CA ARG A 235 -26.65 -14.37 14.09
C ARG A 235 -27.67 -13.48 14.80
N PHE A 236 -28.46 -12.79 13.99
CA PHE A 236 -29.78 -12.31 14.35
C PHE A 236 -30.64 -13.52 14.71
N GLU A 237 -31.14 -13.57 15.94
CA GLU A 237 -32.39 -14.25 16.27
C GLU A 237 -33.21 -13.29 17.14
N TYR A 238 -34.49 -13.24 16.76
CA TYR A 238 -35.66 -12.51 17.24
C TYR A 238 -35.68 -11.97 18.68
#